data_AF-A0A7Y6YPF3-F1
#
_entry.id   AF-A0A7Y6YPF3-F1
#
_cell.length_a   1.000
_cell.length_b   1.000
_cell.length_c   1.000
_cell.angle_alpha   90.00
_cell.angle_beta   90.00
_cell.angle_gamma   90.00
#
_symmetry.space_group_name_H-M   'P 1'
#
loop_
_entity.id
_entity.type
_entity.pdbx_description
1 polymer ?
#
loop_
_entity_poly.entity_id
_entity_poly.type
_entity_poly.pdbx_seq_one_letter_code
_entity_poly.pdbx_strand_id
1 'polypeptide(L)'
;MNDMSFPEVVKGPPKPSGLYQPSVFSLPKGTERYAVEGCGAILIRVETGDRVTVINDEGGQPCEIIAAEDKGRIDSGIIGAAANCDAGGLKALLTSSDQSLRGLRMGMEARGIDLAQGGAVRVFDSSTPAKTEESFAVQRDGVVIIAAPGGIMDFEKQDTATSLTVMVKRAVIKQVARFELPDPLADPVSEVRVHSATAESYFVKAGDYIQIIDVDGRQCTDFQCFAARKLDKGIEHALDVTTTRTLMGHAYPMPGLHAKYYDQDMLPLVEVVQDTVGRHDAFALACAAKYYDDIGYPGHVNCSDNFNATLAQHGVTPRAGWMAINFFFNTGLDDHGVMYADEPWTRPGDYVLLRALTDLVCVSSACPDDTSAANGWNPTDIHVRTYSGQESFKRAIAFRATPESEPKMTKETGFHDRLSKMTRNFIEYNGFWLANCYAESGPLEEYWACREKSVVLDLSALRKFEITGPDAEALCQYIFTRNIKKLAVGQVVYTAMCYPHGGMIDDGTVFRLGMDNFRWIGGSDYGGEWIR
;
A
#
# COMPACT_ATOMS: atom_id res chain seq x y z
N MET A 1 -0.01 -13.54 -50.23
CA MET A 1 -0.19 -14.90 -49.67
C MET A 1 0.76 -15.02 -48.49
N ASN A 2 0.17 -15.24 -47.31
CA ASN A 2 0.73 -15.69 -46.04
C ASN A 2 2.21 -15.41 -45.74
N ASP A 3 2.45 -14.33 -44.99
CA ASP A 3 3.60 -14.24 -44.10
C ASP A 3 3.17 -13.73 -42.71
N MET A 4 2.01 -14.22 -42.24
CA MET A 4 1.68 -14.15 -40.82
C MET A 4 2.29 -15.39 -40.17
N SER A 5 3.57 -15.30 -39.82
CA SER A 5 4.18 -16.24 -38.88
C SER A 5 3.43 -16.09 -37.56
N PHE A 6 2.43 -16.94 -37.33
CA PHE A 6 1.94 -17.15 -35.98
C PHE A 6 3.16 -17.47 -35.10
N PRO A 7 3.25 -16.91 -33.88
CA PRO A 7 4.34 -17.27 -32.98
C PRO A 7 4.39 -18.80 -32.86
N GLU A 8 5.59 -19.38 -33.01
CA GLU A 8 5.75 -20.83 -32.84
C GLU A 8 5.23 -21.20 -31.46
N VAL A 9 4.16 -21.99 -31.42
CA VAL A 9 3.64 -22.55 -30.18
C VAL A 9 4.71 -23.48 -29.65
N VAL A 10 5.40 -23.06 -28.58
CA VAL A 10 6.40 -23.86 -27.90
C VAL A 10 5.72 -25.13 -27.39
N LYS A 11 5.99 -26.27 -28.03
CA LYS A 11 5.45 -27.56 -27.63
C LYS A 11 6.06 -27.98 -26.29
N GLY A 12 5.22 -28.21 -25.30
CA GLY A 12 5.64 -28.70 -23.98
C GLY A 12 4.62 -28.29 -22.90
N PRO A 13 4.70 -28.88 -21.70
CA PRO A 13 4.00 -28.30 -20.56
C PRO A 13 4.46 -26.85 -20.39
N PRO A 14 3.56 -25.90 -20.03
CA PRO A 14 3.96 -24.54 -19.74
C PRO A 14 5.11 -24.57 -18.72
N LYS A 15 6.20 -23.85 -19.01
CA LYS A 15 7.22 -23.63 -17.99
C LYS A 15 6.52 -22.91 -16.83
N PRO A 16 6.67 -23.38 -15.59
CA PRO A 16 6.19 -22.61 -14.45
C PRO A 16 6.80 -21.22 -14.53
N SER A 17 5.97 -20.20 -14.37
CA SER A 17 6.44 -18.83 -14.21
C SER A 17 7.43 -18.78 -13.04
N GLY A 18 8.52 -18.04 -13.20
CA GLY A 18 9.37 -17.72 -12.06
C GLY A 18 8.56 -16.97 -11.00
N LEU A 19 8.87 -17.17 -9.73
CA LEU A 19 8.32 -16.35 -8.65
C LEU A 19 8.85 -14.93 -8.81
N TYR A 20 7.98 -13.96 -9.07
CA TYR A 20 8.33 -12.55 -9.02
C TYR A 20 8.29 -12.09 -7.57
N GLN A 21 9.47 -11.87 -6.98
CA GLN A 21 9.60 -11.34 -5.62
C GLN A 21 9.85 -9.83 -5.66
N PRO A 22 9.24 -9.04 -4.76
CA PRO A 22 9.54 -7.62 -4.63
C PRO A 22 11.03 -7.37 -4.45
N SER A 23 11.58 -6.42 -5.21
CA SER A 23 13.01 -6.12 -5.19
C SER A 23 13.51 -5.70 -3.80
N VAL A 24 12.67 -5.11 -2.96
CA VAL A 24 13.02 -4.69 -1.58
C VAL A 24 13.68 -5.82 -0.76
N PHE A 25 13.36 -7.09 -1.03
CA PHE A 25 13.97 -8.24 -0.36
C PHE A 25 15.20 -8.82 -1.06
N SER A 26 15.44 -8.43 -2.32
CA SER A 26 16.55 -8.93 -3.16
C SER A 26 17.58 -7.86 -3.54
N LEU A 27 17.34 -6.60 -3.15
CA LEU A 27 18.28 -5.50 -3.36
C LEU A 27 19.64 -5.82 -2.73
N PRO A 28 20.76 -5.42 -3.37
CA PRO A 28 22.09 -5.61 -2.80
C PRO A 28 22.17 -4.98 -1.41
N LYS A 29 22.87 -5.64 -0.47
CA LYS A 29 23.03 -5.12 0.91
C LYS A 29 23.43 -3.65 0.92
N GLY A 30 22.75 -2.86 1.75
CA GLY A 30 22.95 -1.42 1.85
C GLY A 30 22.32 -0.63 0.69
N THR A 31 21.40 -1.22 -0.07
CA THR A 31 20.64 -0.50 -1.11
C THR A 31 19.19 -0.37 -0.67
N GLU A 32 18.69 0.85 -0.71
CA GLU A 32 17.30 1.21 -0.41
C GLU A 32 16.65 1.75 -1.68
N ARG A 33 15.35 1.51 -1.83
CA ARG A 33 14.53 2.01 -2.93
C ARG A 33 13.37 2.80 -2.36
N TYR A 34 13.15 3.99 -2.89
CA TYR A 34 12.01 4.84 -2.59
C TYR A 34 11.28 5.22 -3.87
N ALA A 35 9.96 5.37 -3.82
CA ALA A 35 9.19 5.93 -4.92
C ALA A 35 8.70 7.34 -4.55
N VAL A 36 8.78 8.26 -5.51
CA VAL A 36 8.21 9.60 -5.43
C VAL A 36 7.07 9.65 -6.42
N GLU A 37 5.83 9.56 -5.95
CA GLU A 37 4.65 9.67 -6.83
C GLU A 37 4.63 11.03 -7.54
N GLY A 38 4.06 11.08 -8.74
CA GLY A 38 3.81 12.33 -9.44
C GLY A 38 2.98 13.29 -8.57
N CYS A 39 3.38 14.57 -8.54
CA CYS A 39 2.88 15.56 -7.59
C CYS A 39 3.19 15.25 -6.11
N GLY A 40 4.19 14.42 -5.84
CA GLY A 40 4.62 14.02 -4.51
C GLY A 40 6.05 14.45 -4.18
N ALA A 41 6.43 14.25 -2.92
CA ALA A 41 7.79 14.45 -2.43
C ALA A 41 8.07 13.55 -1.23
N ILE A 42 9.34 13.15 -1.06
CA ILE A 42 9.82 12.34 0.06
C ILE A 42 11.04 12.98 0.71
N LEU A 43 11.29 12.67 1.98
CA LEU A 43 12.49 13.07 2.73
C LEU A 43 13.29 11.83 3.12
N ILE A 44 14.58 11.83 2.81
CA ILE A 44 15.49 10.71 3.08
C ILE A 44 16.71 11.21 3.86
N ARG A 45 17.09 10.53 4.94
CA ARG A 45 18.37 10.79 5.64
C ARG A 45 19.52 10.20 4.83
N VAL A 46 20.59 10.98 4.65
CA VAL A 46 21.79 10.58 3.90
C VAL A 46 23.07 10.81 4.71
N GLU A 47 24.01 9.88 4.62
CA GLU A 47 25.30 9.95 5.30
C GLU A 47 26.44 10.17 4.30
N THR A 48 27.53 10.74 4.77
CA THR A 48 28.73 11.00 3.96
C THR A 48 29.21 9.71 3.29
N GLY A 49 29.37 9.77 1.97
CA GLY A 49 29.76 8.64 1.12
C GLY A 49 28.60 7.90 0.48
N ASP A 50 27.36 8.09 0.95
CA ASP A 50 26.17 7.51 0.31
C ASP A 50 26.07 7.97 -1.15
N ARG A 51 25.41 7.15 -1.97
CA ARG A 51 25.07 7.49 -3.35
C ARG A 51 23.56 7.52 -3.52
N VAL A 52 23.02 8.65 -3.96
CA VAL A 52 21.60 8.83 -4.27
C VAL A 52 21.45 8.88 -5.79
N THR A 53 20.64 8.00 -6.35
CA THR A 53 20.35 7.94 -7.79
C THR A 53 18.85 8.14 -8.00
N VAL A 54 18.47 9.12 -8.82
CA VAL A 54 17.08 9.37 -9.22
C VAL A 54 16.87 8.87 -10.63
N ILE A 55 15.81 8.11 -10.85
CA ILE A 55 15.43 7.47 -12.11
C ILE A 55 14.12 8.09 -12.57
N ASN A 56 14.09 8.64 -13.78
CA ASN A 56 12.90 9.15 -14.41
C ASN A 56 12.12 8.00 -15.06
N ASP A 57 11.11 7.46 -14.39
CA ASP A 57 10.53 6.17 -14.79
C ASP A 57 9.84 6.21 -16.16
N GLU A 58 9.11 7.27 -16.45
CA GLU A 58 8.31 7.41 -17.68
C GLU A 58 8.84 8.51 -18.62
N GLY A 59 9.86 9.26 -18.20
CA GLY A 59 10.36 10.41 -18.93
C GLY A 59 9.51 11.65 -18.67
N GLY A 60 10.01 12.81 -19.09
CA GLY A 60 9.29 14.07 -19.03
C GLY A 60 9.06 14.65 -17.62
N GLN A 61 9.26 13.86 -16.55
CA GLN A 61 9.04 14.30 -15.17
C GLN A 61 10.25 15.09 -14.64
N PRO A 62 10.12 16.40 -14.37
CA PRO A 62 11.14 17.15 -13.66
C PRO A 62 11.27 16.63 -12.21
N CYS A 63 12.47 16.70 -11.67
CA CYS A 63 12.79 16.38 -10.29
C CYS A 63 13.45 17.58 -9.62
N GLU A 64 13.00 17.95 -8.42
CA GLU A 64 13.67 18.94 -7.58
C GLU A 64 14.23 18.29 -6.32
N ILE A 65 15.52 18.50 -6.05
CA ILE A 65 16.25 17.95 -4.91
C ILE A 65 16.71 19.09 -4.01
N ILE A 66 16.27 19.06 -2.76
CA ILE A 66 16.70 19.99 -1.70
C ILE A 66 17.56 19.18 -0.74
N ALA A 67 18.76 19.66 -0.42
CA ALA A 67 19.59 19.04 0.61
C ALA A 67 19.73 20.01 1.79
N ALA A 68 19.57 19.50 3.02
CA ALA A 68 19.66 20.30 4.23
C ALA A 68 20.45 19.59 5.33
N GLU A 69 21.17 20.37 6.13
CA GLU A 69 21.81 19.89 7.36
C GLU A 69 20.72 19.53 8.40
N ASP A 70 21.04 18.70 9.40
CA ASP A 70 20.09 18.30 10.46
C ASP A 70 19.48 19.49 11.23
N LYS A 71 20.14 20.65 11.19
CA LYS A 71 19.69 21.91 11.83
C LYS A 71 18.94 22.84 10.88
N GLY A 72 18.51 22.35 9.71
CA GLY A 72 17.59 23.05 8.81
C GLY A 72 18.24 23.91 7.73
N ARG A 73 19.57 24.13 7.77
CA ARG A 73 20.27 24.92 6.76
C ARG A 73 20.31 24.19 5.42
N ILE A 74 19.70 24.78 4.40
CA ILE A 74 19.71 24.26 3.03
C ILE A 74 21.08 24.51 2.38
N ASP A 75 21.70 23.45 1.86
CA ASP A 75 22.99 23.48 1.18
C ASP A 75 23.10 22.30 0.19
N SER A 76 22.98 22.57 -1.10
CA SER A 76 23.10 21.56 -2.17
C SER A 76 24.49 20.92 -2.24
N GLY A 77 25.50 21.54 -1.62
CA GLY A 77 26.84 20.95 -1.50
C GLY A 77 26.87 19.66 -0.67
N ILE A 78 25.81 19.36 0.09
CA ILE A 78 25.63 18.06 0.77
C ILE A 78 25.62 16.90 -0.24
N ILE A 79 25.03 17.09 -1.42
CA ILE A 79 24.99 16.09 -2.50
C ILE A 79 26.03 16.37 -3.60
N GLY A 80 26.98 17.28 -3.34
CA GLY A 80 28.05 17.62 -4.29
C GLY A 80 27.59 18.37 -5.54
N ALA A 81 26.42 19.02 -5.51
CA ALA A 81 25.85 19.74 -6.64
C ALA A 81 25.65 21.24 -6.34
N ALA A 82 25.62 22.05 -7.39
CA ALA A 82 25.27 23.47 -7.30
C ALA A 82 23.77 23.66 -7.51
N ALA A 83 23.14 24.45 -6.63
CA ALA A 83 21.74 24.83 -6.81
C ALA A 83 21.54 25.56 -8.14
N ASN A 84 20.49 25.19 -8.88
CA ASN A 84 20.15 25.74 -10.19
C ASN A 84 18.67 26.18 -10.29
N CYS A 85 17.86 25.98 -9.24
CA CYS A 85 16.50 26.50 -9.14
C CYS A 85 16.14 26.91 -7.70
N ASP A 86 14.94 27.46 -7.52
CA ASP A 86 14.42 27.99 -6.26
C ASP A 86 13.44 27.05 -5.55
N ALA A 87 13.39 25.77 -5.92
CA ALA A 87 12.43 24.78 -5.41
C ALA A 87 10.95 25.18 -5.63
N GLY A 88 10.65 25.91 -6.70
CA GLY A 88 9.29 26.38 -6.99
C GLY A 88 8.26 25.27 -7.09
N GLY A 89 8.65 24.10 -7.59
CA GLY A 89 7.79 22.91 -7.67
C GLY A 89 7.42 22.36 -6.29
N LEU A 90 8.41 22.09 -5.44
CA LEU A 90 8.16 21.62 -4.06
C LEU A 90 7.35 22.64 -3.25
N LYS A 91 7.65 23.94 -3.39
CA LYS A 91 6.87 25.00 -2.73
C LYS A 91 5.39 24.93 -3.13
N ALA A 92 5.10 24.79 -4.42
CA ALA A 92 3.73 24.65 -4.90
C ALA A 92 3.04 23.41 -4.31
N LEU A 93 3.72 22.26 -4.29
CA LEU A 93 3.20 21.02 -3.69
C LEU A 93 2.84 21.20 -2.20
N LEU A 94 3.73 21.81 -1.41
CA LEU A 94 3.51 21.99 0.04
C LEU A 94 2.40 23.01 0.36
N THR A 95 2.15 23.97 -0.54
CA THR A 95 1.04 24.93 -0.42
C THR A 95 -0.30 24.39 -0.94
N SER A 96 -0.29 23.24 -1.61
CA SER A 96 -1.52 22.63 -2.10
C SER A 96 -2.42 22.15 -0.95
N SER A 97 -3.71 21.97 -1.24
CA SER A 97 -4.66 21.36 -0.30
C SER A 97 -4.45 19.85 -0.10
N ASP A 98 -3.41 19.26 -0.71
CA ASP A 98 -3.10 17.86 -0.54
C ASP A 98 -2.63 17.58 0.89
N GLN A 99 -3.29 16.60 1.53
CA GLN A 99 -2.94 16.13 2.86
C GLN A 99 -1.88 15.04 2.84
N SER A 100 -1.59 14.43 1.67
CA SER A 100 -0.58 13.39 1.50
C SER A 100 0.81 13.84 1.95
N LEU A 101 1.12 15.14 1.81
CA LEU A 101 2.40 15.74 2.19
C LEU A 101 2.42 16.28 3.64
N ARG A 102 1.42 15.98 4.47
CA ARG A 102 1.40 16.42 5.88
C ARG A 102 2.59 15.87 6.67
N GLY A 103 2.91 14.58 6.52
CA GLY A 103 4.07 13.96 7.18
C GLY A 103 5.38 14.65 6.78
N LEU A 104 5.58 14.91 5.48
CA LEU A 104 6.73 15.66 4.98
C LEU A 104 6.80 17.07 5.58
N ARG A 105 5.68 17.81 5.65
CA ARG A 105 5.64 19.14 6.30
C ARG A 105 6.08 19.07 7.75
N MET A 106 5.53 18.13 8.52
CA MET A 106 5.91 17.92 9.93
C MET A 106 7.39 17.55 10.05
N GLY A 107 7.89 16.68 9.18
CA GLY A 107 9.30 16.27 9.15
C GLY A 107 10.26 17.41 8.82
N MET A 108 9.85 18.35 7.96
CA MET A 108 10.60 19.58 7.65
C MET A 108 10.56 20.58 8.80
N GLU A 109 9.39 20.81 9.39
CA GLU A 109 9.20 21.71 10.53
C GLU A 109 10.00 21.24 11.75
N ALA A 110 9.97 19.94 12.05
CA ALA A 110 10.75 19.34 13.14
C ALA A 110 12.27 19.53 12.97
N ARG A 111 12.73 19.71 11.72
CA ARG A 111 14.16 19.92 11.36
C ARG A 111 14.49 21.39 11.09
N GLY A 112 13.53 22.31 11.19
CA GLY A 112 13.72 23.73 10.91
C GLY A 112 14.07 24.05 9.45
N ILE A 113 13.64 23.22 8.50
CA ILE A 113 13.93 23.42 7.06
C ILE A 113 12.98 24.48 6.50
N ASP A 114 13.53 25.65 6.13
CA ASP A 114 12.79 26.75 5.51
C ASP A 114 13.14 26.90 4.02
N LEU A 115 12.20 26.55 3.14
CA LEU A 115 12.37 26.65 1.68
C LEU A 115 12.51 28.10 1.17
N ALA A 116 12.23 29.11 1.98
CA ALA A 116 12.52 30.50 1.64
C ALA A 116 14.04 30.81 1.69
N GLN A 117 14.84 29.98 2.37
CA GLN A 117 16.23 30.24 2.71
C GLN A 117 17.21 29.26 2.03
N GLY A 118 17.04 29.00 0.73
CA GLY A 118 17.94 28.12 -0.02
C GLY A 118 17.56 27.94 -1.48
N GLY A 119 18.39 27.19 -2.21
CA GLY A 119 18.12 26.75 -3.58
C GLY A 119 18.02 25.23 -3.66
N ALA A 120 17.51 24.73 -4.79
CA ALA A 120 17.41 23.32 -5.10
C ALA A 120 18.20 22.96 -6.35
N VAL A 121 18.42 21.66 -6.51
CA VAL A 121 18.97 21.06 -7.72
C VAL A 121 17.81 20.46 -8.50
N ARG A 122 17.52 21.03 -9.66
CA ARG A 122 16.60 20.49 -10.63
C ARG A 122 17.33 19.58 -11.61
N VAL A 123 16.83 18.36 -11.76
CA VAL A 123 17.21 17.44 -12.83
C VAL A 123 15.98 17.06 -13.64
N PHE A 124 16.22 16.70 -14.90
CA PHE A 124 15.19 16.37 -15.90
C PHE A 124 14.26 17.54 -16.30
N ASP A 125 13.70 17.40 -17.49
CA ASP A 125 12.70 18.28 -18.09
C ASP A 125 11.72 17.46 -18.96
N SER A 126 10.79 18.15 -19.62
CA SER A 126 9.75 17.53 -20.44
C SER A 126 10.29 16.76 -21.66
N SER A 127 11.55 16.95 -22.03
CA SER A 127 12.21 16.25 -23.14
C SER A 127 13.08 15.08 -22.68
N THR A 128 13.24 14.89 -21.37
CA THR A 128 14.06 13.81 -20.81
C THR A 128 13.45 12.45 -21.14
N PRO A 129 14.21 11.52 -21.77
CA PRO A 129 13.72 10.17 -22.06
C PRO A 129 13.38 9.36 -20.80
N ALA A 130 12.47 8.41 -20.95
CA ALA A 130 12.19 7.40 -19.92
C ALA A 130 13.47 6.64 -19.53
N LYS A 131 13.54 6.24 -18.26
CA LYS A 131 14.66 5.54 -17.61
C LYS A 131 16.00 6.28 -17.60
N THR A 132 15.98 7.60 -17.83
CA THR A 132 17.17 8.44 -17.60
C THR A 132 17.47 8.51 -16.10
N GLU A 133 18.74 8.38 -15.73
CA GLU A 133 19.20 8.38 -14.34
C GLU A 133 20.15 9.55 -14.06
N GLU A 134 20.05 10.12 -12.85
CA GLU A 134 20.99 11.13 -12.34
C GLU A 134 21.49 10.70 -10.95
N SER A 135 22.80 10.76 -10.73
CA SER A 135 23.44 10.22 -9.52
C SER A 135 24.29 11.24 -8.78
N PHE A 136 24.11 11.30 -7.47
CA PHE A 136 24.78 12.24 -6.58
C PHE A 136 25.57 11.50 -5.50
N ALA A 137 26.80 11.96 -5.25
CA ALA A 137 27.64 11.46 -4.17
C ALA A 137 27.50 12.39 -2.96
N VAL A 138 27.06 11.83 -1.83
CA VAL A 138 26.82 12.57 -0.60
C VAL A 138 28.16 12.95 0.04
N GLN A 139 28.42 14.25 0.17
CA GLN A 139 29.67 14.83 0.67
C GLN A 139 29.64 15.09 2.17
N ARG A 140 28.45 15.26 2.74
CA ARG A 140 28.22 15.57 4.15
C ARG A 140 26.93 14.91 4.61
N ASP A 141 26.82 14.65 5.91
CA ASP A 141 25.60 14.13 6.51
C ASP A 141 24.48 15.19 6.43
N GLY A 142 23.27 14.74 6.11
CA GLY A 142 22.07 15.57 6.16
C GLY A 142 20.83 14.82 5.70
N VAL A 143 19.84 15.57 5.25
CA VAL A 143 18.63 15.04 4.62
C VAL A 143 18.52 15.54 3.19
N VAL A 144 17.93 14.73 2.33
CA VAL A 144 17.52 15.12 0.97
C VAL A 144 16.02 15.03 0.85
N ILE A 145 15.39 16.07 0.31
CA ILE A 145 13.99 16.07 -0.09
C ILE A 145 13.97 15.96 -1.61
N ILE A 146 13.30 14.94 -2.12
CA ILE A 146 13.17 14.69 -3.55
C ILE A 146 11.71 14.85 -3.92
N ALA A 147 11.43 15.78 -4.83
CA ALA A 147 10.10 16.10 -5.29
C ALA A 147 9.93 15.78 -6.77
N ALA A 148 8.77 15.23 -7.13
CA ALA A 148 8.29 15.07 -8.50
C ALA A 148 7.21 16.13 -8.77
N PRO A 149 7.60 17.40 -8.99
CA PRO A 149 6.63 18.48 -9.16
C PRO A 149 5.75 18.29 -10.39
N GLY A 150 4.48 18.60 -10.22
CA GLY A 150 3.46 18.56 -11.25
C GLY A 150 2.24 19.35 -10.81
N GLY A 151 1.41 19.74 -11.78
CA GLY A 151 0.11 20.36 -11.53
C GLY A 151 -1.03 19.36 -11.61
N ILE A 152 -2.25 19.84 -11.38
CA ILE A 152 -3.43 19.14 -11.91
C ILE A 152 -3.26 19.06 -13.42
N MET A 153 -3.34 17.85 -13.98
CA MET A 153 -3.25 17.62 -15.43
C MET A 153 -4.17 18.60 -16.17
N ASP A 154 -3.57 19.44 -16.97
CA ASP A 154 -4.24 20.37 -17.85
C ASP A 154 -4.69 19.57 -19.09
N PHE A 155 -5.99 19.48 -19.30
CA PHE A 155 -6.55 18.70 -20.41
C PHE A 155 -6.22 19.28 -21.79
N GLU A 156 -5.79 20.54 -21.90
CA GLU A 156 -5.35 21.12 -23.16
C GLU A 156 -3.85 20.86 -23.40
N LYS A 157 -3.04 20.98 -22.34
CA LYS A 157 -1.59 20.75 -22.42
C LYS A 157 -1.20 19.29 -22.38
N GLN A 158 -2.07 18.45 -21.79
CA GLN A 158 -1.88 17.01 -21.63
C GLN A 158 -0.58 16.71 -20.86
N ASP A 159 -0.28 17.53 -19.85
CA ASP A 159 0.88 17.38 -18.99
C ASP A 159 0.63 16.30 -17.93
N THR A 160 1.45 15.25 -17.98
CA THR A 160 1.40 14.14 -17.04
C THR A 160 2.49 14.27 -15.99
N ALA A 161 2.10 14.39 -14.73
CA ALA A 161 3.02 14.12 -13.64
C ALA A 161 3.17 12.60 -13.49
N THR A 162 4.40 12.10 -13.53
CA THR A 162 4.73 10.68 -13.42
C THR A 162 5.63 10.45 -12.20
N SER A 163 5.74 9.20 -11.76
CA SER A 163 6.55 8.86 -10.60
C SER A 163 8.05 8.88 -10.92
N LEU A 164 8.87 9.10 -9.90
CA LEU A 164 10.32 8.91 -9.93
C LEU A 164 10.70 7.77 -8.98
N THR A 165 11.72 7.01 -9.34
CA THR A 165 12.35 6.04 -8.44
C THR A 165 13.65 6.60 -7.90
N VAL A 166 13.89 6.48 -6.59
CA VAL A 166 15.13 6.89 -5.93
C VAL A 166 15.81 5.67 -5.33
N MET A 167 17.06 5.45 -5.72
CA MET A 167 17.93 4.42 -5.16
C MET A 167 18.96 5.07 -4.25
N VAL A 168 19.07 4.59 -3.01
CA VAL A 168 20.13 5.02 -2.07
C VAL A 168 21.04 3.84 -1.79
N LYS A 169 22.31 3.98 -2.17
CA LYS A 169 23.36 3.01 -1.83
C LYS A 169 24.20 3.56 -0.67
N ARG A 170 24.07 2.93 0.49
CA ARG A 170 24.77 3.29 1.72
C ARG A 170 26.26 3.03 1.62
N ALA A 171 27.08 4.01 2.02
CA ALA A 171 28.53 3.82 2.12
C ALA A 171 28.91 2.91 3.29
N VAL A 172 28.20 3.03 4.41
CA VAL A 172 28.40 2.22 5.61
C VAL A 172 27.18 1.34 5.83
N ILE A 173 27.36 0.03 5.66
CA ILE A 173 26.32 -0.96 5.93
C ILE A 173 26.30 -1.21 7.44
N LYS A 174 25.41 -0.53 8.17
CA LYS A 174 25.19 -0.81 9.60
C LYS A 174 24.56 -2.20 9.76
N GLN A 175 24.97 -2.95 10.79
CA GLN A 175 24.29 -4.19 11.17
C GLN A 175 22.87 -3.80 11.59
N VAL A 176 21.90 -4.23 10.79
CA VAL A 176 20.58 -3.59 10.67
C VAL A 176 19.70 -3.86 11.90
N ALA A 177 19.14 -2.81 12.51
CA ALA A 177 17.72 -2.84 12.88
C ALA A 177 16.98 -2.50 11.57
N ARG A 178 16.22 -3.46 11.04
CA ARG A 178 16.20 -3.81 9.61
C ARG A 178 15.53 -2.79 8.69
N PHE A 179 14.60 -1.96 9.14
CA PHE A 179 14.07 -0.79 8.41
C PHE A 179 13.65 0.32 9.40
N GLU A 180 13.63 1.59 8.96
CA GLU A 180 13.07 2.68 9.77
C GLU A 180 11.54 2.57 9.81
N LEU A 181 10.94 2.92 10.96
CA LEU A 181 9.48 3.01 11.05
C LEU A 181 8.95 4.11 10.12
N PRO A 182 7.79 3.92 9.48
CA PRO A 182 7.14 5.00 8.76
C PRO A 182 6.75 6.15 9.70
N ASP A 183 6.64 7.35 9.14
CA ASP A 183 6.10 8.51 9.85
C ASP A 183 4.71 8.18 10.45
N PRO A 184 4.39 8.67 11.66
CA PRO A 184 3.06 8.50 12.24
C PRO A 184 1.94 9.05 11.35
N LEU A 185 0.77 8.38 11.38
CA LEU A 185 -0.41 8.84 10.63
C LEU A 185 -1.03 10.12 11.23
N ALA A 186 -0.82 10.32 12.53
CA ALA A 186 -1.17 11.49 13.34
C ALA A 186 -0.27 11.50 14.59
N ASP A 187 -0.47 12.45 15.51
CA ASP A 187 0.27 12.46 16.78
C ASP A 187 -0.10 11.21 17.62
N PRO A 188 0.85 10.31 17.92
CA PRO A 188 0.56 9.10 18.68
C PRO A 188 0.16 9.40 20.12
N VAL A 189 -0.85 8.69 20.63
CA VAL A 189 -1.22 8.68 22.05
C VAL A 189 -0.26 7.79 22.84
N SER A 190 0.10 6.64 22.26
CA SER A 190 1.09 5.72 22.82
C SER A 190 1.78 4.94 21.71
N GLU A 191 2.99 4.48 21.98
CA GLU A 191 3.77 3.61 21.09
C GLU A 191 4.35 2.45 21.90
N VAL A 192 4.28 1.24 21.33
CA VAL A 192 4.77 0.00 21.95
C VAL A 192 5.54 -0.79 20.91
N ARG A 193 6.75 -1.22 21.26
CA ARG A 193 7.54 -2.16 20.46
C ARG A 193 7.33 -3.56 21.01
N VAL A 194 6.76 -4.44 20.20
CA VAL A 194 6.70 -5.87 20.50
C VAL A 194 7.94 -6.51 19.89
N HIS A 195 8.91 -6.83 20.73
CA HIS A 195 10.14 -7.44 20.27
C HIS A 195 9.90 -8.86 19.73
N SER A 196 10.70 -9.28 18.77
CA SER A 196 10.67 -10.61 18.18
C SER A 196 10.55 -11.70 19.26
N ALA A 197 9.64 -12.66 19.02
CA ALA A 197 9.32 -13.75 19.93
C ALA A 197 8.76 -13.35 21.31
N THR A 198 8.25 -12.13 21.48
CA THR A 198 7.60 -11.65 22.72
C THR A 198 6.17 -11.17 22.45
N ALA A 199 5.46 -10.80 23.53
CA ALA A 199 4.16 -10.15 23.45
C ALA A 199 4.08 -8.96 24.40
N GLU A 200 3.26 -7.98 24.03
CA GLU A 200 2.96 -6.81 24.86
C GLU A 200 1.45 -6.60 24.93
N SER A 201 0.97 -6.19 26.11
CA SER A 201 -0.43 -5.78 26.29
C SER A 201 -0.54 -4.29 26.51
N TYR A 202 -1.63 -3.71 26.01
CA TYR A 202 -1.86 -2.27 26.04
C TYR A 202 -3.36 -1.97 26.13
N PHE A 203 -3.69 -0.83 26.72
CA PHE A 203 -5.07 -0.37 26.86
C PHE A 203 -5.41 0.64 25.76
N VAL A 204 -6.63 0.54 25.23
CA VAL A 204 -7.13 1.43 24.17
C VAL A 204 -8.55 1.87 24.53
N LYS A 205 -8.81 3.18 24.49
CA LYS A 205 -10.13 3.72 24.79
C LYS A 205 -11.10 3.50 23.63
N ALA A 206 -12.38 3.39 23.95
CA ALA A 206 -13.44 3.39 22.95
C ALA A 206 -13.32 4.61 22.02
N GLY A 207 -13.34 4.35 20.72
CA GLY A 207 -13.24 5.36 19.67
C GLY A 207 -11.81 5.64 19.19
N ASP A 208 -10.77 5.34 19.98
CA ASP A 208 -9.37 5.48 19.60
C ASP A 208 -8.95 4.42 18.57
N TYR A 209 -7.83 4.67 17.90
CA TYR A 209 -7.30 3.80 16.85
C TYR A 209 -6.08 3.01 17.31
N ILE A 210 -5.88 1.84 16.72
CA ILE A 210 -4.74 0.94 16.92
C ILE A 210 -4.10 0.69 15.56
N GLN A 211 -2.86 1.10 15.36
CA GLN A 211 -2.08 0.77 14.19
C GLN A 211 -1.07 -0.32 14.57
N ILE A 212 -1.16 -1.47 13.92
CA ILE A 212 -0.22 -2.58 14.08
C ILE A 212 0.62 -2.64 12.81
N ILE A 213 1.94 -2.49 12.95
CA ILE A 213 2.89 -2.28 11.86
C ILE A 213 3.90 -3.43 11.85
N ASP A 214 4.05 -4.04 10.67
CA ASP A 214 5.19 -4.90 10.36
C ASP A 214 6.41 -4.03 10.07
N VAL A 215 7.43 -4.18 10.88
CA VAL A 215 8.55 -3.25 10.96
C VAL A 215 9.52 -3.49 9.82
N ASP A 216 9.87 -4.76 9.65
CA ASP A 216 10.92 -5.18 8.73
C ASP A 216 10.36 -5.95 7.52
N GLY A 217 9.04 -6.05 7.44
CA GLY A 217 8.36 -6.86 6.46
C GLY A 217 8.43 -8.34 6.82
N ARG A 218 7.51 -9.10 6.23
CA ARG A 218 7.33 -10.52 6.42
C ARG A 218 7.04 -10.99 7.84
N GLN A 219 6.98 -10.13 8.86
CA GLN A 219 6.66 -10.53 10.23
C GLN A 219 5.15 -10.62 10.43
N CYS A 220 4.71 -11.75 10.98
CA CYS A 220 3.32 -11.93 11.38
C CYS A 220 3.08 -11.56 12.84
N THR A 221 1.84 -11.22 13.16
CA THR A 221 1.46 -10.98 14.55
C THR A 221 0.11 -11.55 14.91
N ASP A 222 0.10 -12.27 16.03
CA ASP A 222 -1.11 -12.70 16.68
C ASP A 222 -1.64 -11.55 17.54
N PHE A 223 -2.89 -11.18 17.32
CA PHE A 223 -3.59 -10.14 18.06
C PHE A 223 -4.84 -10.67 18.75
N GLN A 224 -5.05 -10.27 19.99
CA GLN A 224 -6.20 -10.62 20.79
C GLN A 224 -6.64 -9.41 21.64
N CYS A 225 -7.93 -9.30 21.95
CA CYS A 225 -8.43 -8.22 22.80
C CYS A 225 -9.67 -8.62 23.59
N PHE A 226 -9.90 -7.88 24.67
CA PHE A 226 -11.01 -8.07 25.60
C PHE A 226 -11.70 -6.74 25.83
N ALA A 227 -13.03 -6.75 25.97
CA ALA A 227 -13.73 -5.59 26.50
C ALA A 227 -13.28 -5.37 27.96
N ALA A 228 -12.64 -4.23 28.26
CA ALA A 228 -12.05 -3.94 29.57
C ALA A 228 -13.08 -4.11 30.71
N ARG A 229 -14.30 -3.59 30.51
CA ARG A 229 -15.43 -3.72 31.46
C ARG A 229 -15.87 -5.16 31.76
N LYS A 230 -15.61 -6.10 30.84
CA LYS A 230 -15.92 -7.53 31.04
C LYS A 230 -14.78 -8.17 31.80
N LEU A 231 -13.55 -7.86 31.43
CA LEU A 231 -12.35 -8.36 32.09
C LEU A 231 -12.28 -7.91 33.56
N ASP A 232 -12.64 -6.66 33.87
CA ASP A 232 -12.78 -6.13 35.25
C ASP A 232 -13.75 -6.94 36.12
N LYS A 233 -14.69 -7.66 35.50
CA LYS A 233 -15.68 -8.51 36.15
C LYS A 233 -15.30 -9.99 36.13
N GLY A 234 -14.09 -10.33 35.69
CA GLY A 234 -13.62 -11.71 35.49
C GLY A 234 -14.29 -12.43 34.32
N ILE A 235 -14.92 -11.71 33.39
CA ILE A 235 -15.52 -12.29 32.19
C ILE A 235 -14.48 -12.22 31.06
N GLU A 236 -13.78 -13.33 30.82
CA GLU A 236 -12.70 -13.45 29.83
C GLU A 236 -13.18 -13.73 28.40
N HIS A 237 -14.30 -13.12 28.02
CA HIS A 237 -14.85 -13.20 26.67
C HIS A 237 -13.97 -12.35 25.73
N ALA A 238 -12.93 -13.00 25.20
CA ALA A 238 -11.99 -12.42 24.25
C ALA A 238 -12.61 -12.35 22.85
N LEU A 239 -11.95 -11.64 21.94
CA LEU A 239 -12.26 -11.70 20.51
C LEU A 239 -12.34 -13.15 20.03
N ASP A 240 -13.48 -13.47 19.43
CA ASP A 240 -13.86 -14.80 18.97
C ASP A 240 -13.96 -14.82 17.45
N VAL A 241 -13.01 -15.52 16.85
CA VAL A 241 -12.90 -15.59 15.39
C VAL A 241 -14.07 -16.37 14.77
N THR A 242 -14.64 -17.35 15.46
CA THR A 242 -15.78 -18.13 14.96
C THR A 242 -17.03 -17.26 14.86
N THR A 243 -17.38 -16.57 15.94
CA THR A 243 -18.48 -15.60 15.99
C THR A 243 -18.28 -14.53 14.92
N THR A 244 -17.06 -14.03 14.78
CA THR A 244 -16.72 -13.05 13.75
C THR A 244 -16.99 -13.56 12.34
N ARG A 245 -16.46 -14.74 11.96
CA ARG A 245 -16.69 -15.32 10.64
C ARG A 245 -18.17 -15.60 10.37
N THR A 246 -18.90 -16.06 11.39
CA THR A 246 -20.36 -16.28 11.28
C THR A 246 -21.12 -15.00 11.01
N LEU A 247 -20.80 -13.90 11.70
CA LEU A 247 -21.51 -12.62 11.53
C LEU A 247 -21.09 -11.88 10.27
N MET A 248 -19.82 -11.97 9.88
CA MET A 248 -19.29 -11.26 8.72
C MET A 248 -19.49 -12.02 7.42
N GLY A 249 -19.64 -13.35 7.45
CA GLY A 249 -19.72 -14.17 6.24
C GLY A 249 -18.42 -14.15 5.43
N HIS A 250 -17.29 -13.84 6.07
CA HIS A 250 -15.97 -13.72 5.45
C HIS A 250 -14.93 -14.43 6.34
N ALA A 251 -13.83 -14.89 5.74
CA ALA A 251 -12.77 -15.62 6.47
C ALA A 251 -12.10 -14.76 7.56
N TYR A 252 -11.97 -13.47 7.30
CA TYR A 252 -11.50 -12.44 8.22
C TYR A 252 -12.06 -11.06 7.82
N PRO A 253 -12.42 -10.19 8.75
CA PRO A 253 -12.86 -8.84 8.44
C PRO A 253 -11.91 -8.01 7.57
N MET A 254 -12.49 -7.16 6.72
CA MET A 254 -11.79 -6.24 5.81
C MET A 254 -12.43 -4.83 5.87
N PRO A 255 -11.69 -3.75 5.59
CA PRO A 255 -12.28 -2.41 5.52
C PRO A 255 -13.54 -2.36 4.64
N GLY A 256 -14.62 -1.75 5.14
CA GLY A 256 -15.89 -1.67 4.42
C GLY A 256 -17.06 -2.32 5.17
N LEU A 257 -17.91 -3.06 4.46
CA LEU A 257 -19.16 -3.61 5.01
C LEU A 257 -18.92 -4.70 6.08
N HIS A 258 -17.87 -5.50 5.92
CA HIS A 258 -17.55 -6.67 6.74
C HIS A 258 -16.33 -6.42 7.64
N ALA A 259 -16.28 -5.26 8.30
CA ALA A 259 -15.06 -4.75 8.93
C ALA A 259 -14.91 -5.07 10.43
N LYS A 260 -15.80 -5.82 11.06
CA LYS A 260 -15.84 -5.91 12.54
C LYS A 260 -15.46 -7.28 13.06
N TYR A 261 -14.75 -7.28 14.20
CA TYR A 261 -14.52 -8.46 15.02
C TYR A 261 -15.35 -8.41 16.30
N TYR A 262 -15.74 -9.59 16.79
CA TYR A 262 -16.71 -9.77 17.87
C TYR A 262 -16.19 -10.73 18.95
N ASP A 263 -16.71 -10.62 20.17
CA ASP A 263 -16.55 -11.65 21.22
C ASP A 263 -17.66 -12.72 21.18
N GLN A 264 -17.63 -13.66 22.13
CA GLN A 264 -18.61 -14.76 22.22
C GLN A 264 -20.05 -14.30 22.48
N ASP A 265 -20.27 -13.09 22.98
CA ASP A 265 -21.61 -12.50 23.18
C ASP A 265 -22.03 -11.63 21.98
N MET A 266 -21.31 -11.73 20.85
CA MET A 266 -21.51 -10.90 19.66
C MET A 266 -21.34 -9.40 19.94
N LEU A 267 -20.57 -9.02 20.98
CA LEU A 267 -20.20 -7.63 21.21
C LEU A 267 -19.11 -7.23 20.19
N PRO A 268 -19.31 -6.18 19.38
CA PRO A 268 -18.27 -5.69 18.49
C PRO A 268 -17.12 -5.06 19.30
N LEU A 269 -15.89 -5.50 19.03
CA LEU A 269 -14.68 -5.06 19.75
C LEU A 269 -13.86 -4.07 18.94
N VAL A 270 -13.52 -4.43 17.70
CA VAL A 270 -12.71 -3.59 16.79
C VAL A 270 -13.32 -3.56 15.39
N GLU A 271 -13.13 -2.44 14.69
CA GLU A 271 -13.42 -2.25 13.26
C GLU A 271 -12.11 -2.06 12.49
N VAL A 272 -11.91 -2.79 11.38
CA VAL A 272 -10.79 -2.58 10.45
C VAL A 272 -11.07 -1.33 9.61
N VAL A 273 -10.19 -0.34 9.71
CA VAL A 273 -10.28 0.95 9.04
C VAL A 273 -9.37 0.97 7.82
N GLN A 274 -8.12 0.58 8.00
CA GLN A 274 -7.16 0.48 6.90
C GLN A 274 -6.43 -0.86 6.94
N ASP A 275 -6.11 -1.38 5.77
CA ASP A 275 -5.29 -2.58 5.61
C ASP A 275 -4.38 -2.40 4.40
N THR A 276 -3.06 -2.39 4.61
CA THR A 276 -2.08 -2.22 3.52
C THR A 276 -1.59 -3.53 2.91
N VAL A 277 -2.12 -4.67 3.37
CA VAL A 277 -1.63 -6.02 3.06
C VAL A 277 -2.68 -6.83 2.32
N GLY A 278 -3.92 -6.82 2.82
CA GLY A 278 -5.05 -7.53 2.20
C GLY A 278 -5.08 -9.04 2.44
N ARG A 279 -4.14 -9.58 3.24
CA ARG A 279 -4.01 -11.01 3.51
C ARG A 279 -3.70 -11.25 4.98
N HIS A 280 -4.64 -11.91 5.65
CA HIS A 280 -4.60 -12.23 7.07
C HIS A 280 -5.22 -13.59 7.33
N ASP A 281 -5.21 -13.99 8.59
CA ASP A 281 -5.89 -15.18 9.08
C ASP A 281 -6.74 -14.86 10.32
N ALA A 282 -7.91 -15.48 10.38
CA ALA A 282 -8.76 -15.48 11.55
C ALA A 282 -9.49 -16.83 11.64
N PHE A 283 -8.81 -17.94 11.37
CA PHE A 283 -9.33 -19.30 11.45
C PHE A 283 -8.35 -20.28 12.10
N ALA A 284 -7.03 -20.03 12.07
CA ALA A 284 -6.07 -20.80 12.85
C ALA A 284 -5.92 -20.25 14.28
N LEU A 285 -5.27 -21.04 15.14
CA LEU A 285 -4.85 -20.60 16.47
C LEU A 285 -3.49 -19.91 16.39
N ALA A 286 -3.20 -19.06 17.35
CA ALA A 286 -1.85 -18.63 17.63
C ALA A 286 -0.96 -19.86 17.90
N CYS A 287 0.29 -19.82 17.45
CA CYS A 287 1.18 -20.96 17.64
C CYS A 287 1.30 -21.32 19.14
N ALA A 288 1.45 -22.61 19.40
CA ALA A 288 1.41 -23.18 20.75
C ALA A 288 2.45 -24.29 20.87
N ALA A 289 2.86 -24.63 22.10
CA ALA A 289 3.84 -25.68 22.35
C ALA A 289 3.54 -26.99 21.59
N LYS A 290 2.26 -27.40 21.54
CA LYS A 290 1.81 -28.59 20.81
C LYS A 290 2.21 -28.58 19.33
N TYR A 291 2.10 -27.43 18.65
CA TYR A 291 2.45 -27.32 17.23
C TYR A 291 3.91 -27.71 17.02
N TYR A 292 4.81 -27.09 17.78
CA TYR A 292 6.25 -27.32 17.67
C TYR A 292 6.67 -28.70 18.16
N ASP A 293 6.09 -29.19 19.26
CA ASP A 293 6.35 -30.54 19.77
C ASP A 293 6.06 -31.61 18.71
N ASP A 294 4.92 -31.50 18.02
CA ASP A 294 4.48 -32.48 17.01
C ASP A 294 5.38 -32.48 15.76
N ILE A 295 5.99 -31.34 15.41
CA ILE A 295 6.92 -31.22 14.27
C ILE A 295 8.39 -31.39 14.64
N GLY A 296 8.69 -31.71 15.91
CA GLY A 296 10.03 -32.09 16.38
C GLY A 296 10.88 -30.98 16.98
N TYR A 297 10.27 -29.86 17.40
CA TYR A 297 10.94 -28.70 18.02
C TYR A 297 10.43 -28.44 19.45
N PRO A 298 10.62 -29.36 20.40
CA PRO A 298 10.08 -29.19 21.74
C PRO A 298 10.73 -28.03 22.51
N GLY A 299 9.91 -27.29 23.25
CA GLY A 299 10.36 -26.12 24.03
C GLY A 299 10.56 -24.84 23.21
N HIS A 300 10.16 -24.84 21.93
CA HIS A 300 10.17 -23.65 21.10
C HIS A 300 9.24 -22.55 21.68
N VAL A 301 9.70 -21.29 21.63
CA VAL A 301 8.90 -20.12 22.05
C VAL A 301 7.64 -20.05 21.19
N ASN A 302 6.50 -19.66 21.76
CA ASN A 302 5.25 -19.63 21.03
C ASN A 302 4.31 -18.51 21.51
N CYS A 303 3.42 -18.07 20.62
CA CYS A 303 2.53 -16.94 20.88
C CYS A 303 1.53 -17.20 21.99
N SER A 304 1.04 -18.44 22.13
CA SER A 304 0.08 -18.79 23.17
C SER A 304 0.67 -18.65 24.57
N ASP A 305 1.92 -19.07 24.77
CA ASP A 305 2.64 -18.88 26.02
C ASP A 305 3.05 -17.42 26.24
N ASN A 306 3.43 -16.70 25.18
CA ASN A 306 3.68 -15.26 25.25
C ASN A 306 2.44 -14.49 25.72
N PHE A 307 1.25 -14.84 25.20
CA PHE A 307 -0.02 -14.31 25.67
C PHE A 307 -0.29 -14.67 27.12
N ASN A 308 -0.10 -15.92 27.53
CA ASN A 308 -0.30 -16.34 28.92
C ASN A 308 0.56 -15.52 29.89
N ALA A 309 1.85 -15.34 29.57
CA ALA A 309 2.77 -14.55 30.40
C ALA A 309 2.35 -13.08 30.48
N THR A 310 1.99 -12.48 29.35
CA THR A 310 1.65 -11.06 29.25
C THR A 310 0.29 -10.74 29.87
N LEU A 311 -0.70 -11.61 29.67
CA LEU A 311 -2.07 -11.41 30.17
C LEU A 311 -2.24 -11.79 31.65
N ALA A 312 -1.26 -12.46 32.26
CA ALA A 312 -1.28 -12.78 33.70
C ALA A 312 -1.41 -11.52 34.57
N GLN A 313 -0.83 -10.39 34.15
CA GLN A 313 -0.96 -9.11 34.86
C GLN A 313 -2.41 -8.57 34.90
N HIS A 314 -3.26 -9.04 33.97
CA HIS A 314 -4.68 -8.71 33.91
C HIS A 314 -5.57 -9.80 34.52
N GLY A 315 -4.97 -10.80 35.19
CA GLY A 315 -5.70 -11.88 35.85
C GLY A 315 -6.37 -12.86 34.88
N VAL A 316 -5.97 -12.89 33.61
CA VAL A 316 -6.52 -13.80 32.60
C VAL A 316 -6.00 -15.22 32.82
N THR A 317 -6.92 -16.19 32.75
CA THR A 317 -6.61 -17.62 32.88
C THR A 317 -5.76 -18.10 31.70
N PRO A 318 -4.64 -18.80 31.94
CA PRO A 318 -3.78 -19.29 30.86
C PRO A 318 -4.48 -20.36 30.03
N ARG A 319 -4.19 -20.40 28.72
CA ARG A 319 -4.76 -21.33 27.75
C ARG A 319 -3.65 -22.07 27.01
N ALA A 320 -3.87 -23.35 26.71
CA ALA A 320 -2.91 -24.17 25.95
C ALA A 320 -2.77 -23.73 24.49
N GLY A 321 -3.75 -23.01 23.96
CA GLY A 321 -3.76 -22.43 22.63
C GLY A 321 -4.76 -21.29 22.57
N TRP A 322 -4.38 -20.19 21.93
CA TRP A 322 -5.24 -19.01 21.80
C TRP A 322 -5.82 -18.90 20.40
N MET A 323 -7.12 -18.62 20.30
CA MET A 323 -7.65 -18.01 19.08
C MET A 323 -7.11 -16.58 19.00
N ALA A 324 -6.77 -16.12 17.81
CA ALA A 324 -6.27 -14.77 17.57
C ALA A 324 -6.67 -14.29 16.17
N ILE A 325 -6.59 -12.98 15.97
CA ILE A 325 -6.44 -12.44 14.62
C ILE A 325 -4.96 -12.57 14.28
N ASN A 326 -4.67 -13.33 13.24
CA ASN A 326 -3.34 -13.61 12.77
C ASN A 326 -3.05 -12.61 11.64
N PHE A 327 -2.70 -11.37 12.02
CA PHE A 327 -2.39 -10.33 11.05
C PHE A 327 -1.13 -10.70 10.27
N PHE A 328 -1.16 -10.35 8.98
CA PHE A 328 -0.10 -10.55 7.98
C PHE A 328 0.18 -12.00 7.57
N PHE A 329 -0.37 -12.99 8.26
CA PHE A 329 -0.25 -14.38 7.86
C PHE A 329 -0.82 -14.62 6.46
N ASN A 330 0.01 -15.17 5.57
CA ASN A 330 -0.41 -15.68 4.27
C ASN A 330 -0.79 -17.16 4.38
N THR A 331 -1.87 -17.42 5.11
CA THR A 331 -2.47 -18.76 5.17
C THR A 331 -3.73 -18.81 4.30
N GLY A 332 -4.13 -20.01 3.91
CA GLY A 332 -5.33 -20.22 3.11
C GLY A 332 -5.84 -21.64 3.21
N LEU A 333 -7.08 -21.82 2.77
CA LEU A 333 -7.67 -23.13 2.51
C LEU A 333 -7.79 -23.28 1.00
N ASP A 334 -7.28 -24.37 0.44
CA ASP A 334 -7.46 -24.68 -0.98
C ASP A 334 -8.82 -25.33 -1.26
N ASP A 335 -9.09 -25.61 -2.55
CA ASP A 335 -10.35 -26.24 -3.00
C ASP A 335 -10.56 -27.66 -2.46
N HIS A 336 -9.52 -28.27 -1.86
CA HIS A 336 -9.57 -29.57 -1.20
C HIS A 336 -9.72 -29.46 0.32
N GLY A 337 -9.80 -28.25 0.86
CA GLY A 337 -9.90 -27.98 2.29
C GLY A 337 -8.59 -28.18 3.05
N VAL A 338 -7.44 -28.20 2.35
CA VAL A 338 -6.12 -28.25 2.96
C VAL A 338 -5.73 -26.85 3.39
N MET A 339 -5.36 -26.72 4.67
CA MET A 339 -4.77 -25.49 5.19
C MET A 339 -3.29 -25.44 4.81
N TYR A 340 -2.88 -24.32 4.22
CA TYR A 340 -1.48 -24.04 3.90
C TYR A 340 -1.05 -22.70 4.49
N ALA A 341 0.26 -22.53 4.64
CA ALA A 341 0.92 -21.30 5.00
C ALA A 341 2.05 -21.03 4.01
N ASP A 342 2.23 -19.78 3.64
CA ASP A 342 3.29 -19.32 2.73
C ASP A 342 3.87 -18.00 3.26
N GLU A 343 4.91 -17.48 2.59
CA GLU A 343 5.56 -16.23 2.98
C GLU A 343 4.53 -15.07 3.02
N PRO A 344 4.52 -14.27 4.09
CA PRO A 344 3.66 -13.09 4.19
C PRO A 344 3.90 -12.07 3.07
N TRP A 345 2.84 -11.34 2.71
CA TRP A 345 2.91 -10.31 1.67
C TRP A 345 3.40 -8.95 2.18
N THR A 346 3.55 -8.81 3.50
CA THR A 346 3.96 -7.57 4.13
C THR A 346 5.34 -7.14 3.69
N ARG A 347 5.46 -5.83 3.47
CA ARG A 347 6.70 -5.08 3.31
C ARG A 347 6.98 -4.28 4.58
N PRO A 348 8.23 -3.84 4.78
CA PRO A 348 8.55 -2.92 5.88
C PRO A 348 7.59 -1.72 5.91
N GLY A 349 7.01 -1.46 7.08
CA GLY A 349 6.06 -0.38 7.30
C GLY A 349 4.61 -0.70 6.92
N ASP A 350 4.31 -1.87 6.34
CA ASP A 350 2.92 -2.29 6.13
C ASP A 350 2.17 -2.42 7.46
N TYR A 351 0.88 -2.11 7.46
CA TYR A 351 0.10 -2.04 8.68
C TYR A 351 -1.38 -2.36 8.48
N VAL A 352 -2.02 -2.68 9.61
CA VAL A 352 -3.48 -2.59 9.77
C VAL A 352 -3.82 -1.48 10.75
N LEU A 353 -4.87 -0.72 10.46
CA LEU A 353 -5.42 0.30 11.34
C LEU A 353 -6.81 -0.14 11.79
N LEU A 354 -6.98 -0.29 13.10
CA LEU A 354 -8.22 -0.69 13.74
C LEU A 354 -8.80 0.48 14.52
N ARG A 355 -10.12 0.50 14.70
CA ARG A 355 -10.82 1.39 15.63
C ARG A 355 -11.40 0.58 16.77
N ALA A 356 -11.13 0.98 18.01
CA ALA A 356 -11.73 0.38 19.19
C ALA A 356 -13.22 0.79 19.29
N LEU A 357 -14.12 -0.19 19.40
CA LEU A 357 -15.57 0.04 19.50
C LEU A 357 -16.08 0.04 20.95
N THR A 358 -15.21 -0.31 21.89
CA THR A 358 -15.37 -0.24 23.35
C THR A 358 -13.99 -0.01 23.96
N ASP A 359 -13.90 0.23 25.27
CA ASP A 359 -12.60 0.19 25.97
C ASP A 359 -12.04 -1.24 25.91
N LEU A 360 -10.78 -1.37 25.51
CA LEU A 360 -10.14 -2.65 25.25
C LEU A 360 -8.85 -2.83 26.07
N VAL A 361 -8.64 -4.06 26.53
CA VAL A 361 -7.30 -4.58 26.84
C VAL A 361 -6.88 -5.42 25.65
N CYS A 362 -5.84 -4.97 24.95
CA CYS A 362 -5.30 -5.62 23.76
C CYS A 362 -3.98 -6.32 24.10
N VAL A 363 -3.63 -7.34 23.30
CA VAL A 363 -2.33 -7.99 23.32
C VAL A 363 -1.91 -8.31 21.89
N SER A 364 -0.64 -8.09 21.59
CA SER A 364 0.00 -8.44 20.32
C SER A 364 1.25 -9.27 20.60
N SER A 365 1.42 -10.38 19.90
CA SER A 365 2.63 -11.21 19.93
C SER A 365 3.34 -11.12 18.59
N ALA A 366 4.64 -10.84 18.59
CA ALA A 366 5.47 -11.00 17.41
C ALA A 366 5.78 -12.49 17.25
N CYS A 367 5.17 -13.12 16.23
CA CYS A 367 5.23 -14.57 16.06
C CYS A 367 6.68 -15.08 15.97
N PRO A 368 7.06 -16.09 16.78
CA PRO A 368 8.41 -16.63 16.79
C PRO A 368 8.64 -17.72 15.73
N ASP A 369 7.62 -18.09 14.93
CA ASP A 369 7.75 -19.24 14.04
C ASP A 369 8.84 -19.01 12.97
N ASP A 370 9.92 -19.79 13.07
CA ASP A 370 11.01 -19.89 12.12
C ASP A 370 11.10 -21.29 11.49
N THR A 371 10.13 -22.16 11.81
CA THR A 371 10.10 -23.56 11.39
C THR A 371 9.28 -23.78 10.11
N SER A 372 8.56 -22.75 9.66
CA SER A 372 7.76 -22.74 8.43
C SER A 372 8.00 -21.46 7.62
N ALA A 373 7.34 -21.33 6.47
CA ALA A 373 7.39 -20.11 5.66
C ALA A 373 6.75 -18.89 6.34
N ALA A 374 6.05 -19.10 7.47
CA ALA A 374 5.62 -18.00 8.32
C ALA A 374 6.82 -17.14 8.72
N ASN A 375 6.56 -15.84 8.91
CA ASN A 375 7.59 -14.85 9.23
C ASN A 375 8.74 -14.71 8.20
N GLY A 376 8.58 -15.27 7.00
CA GLY A 376 9.67 -15.32 6.01
C GLY A 376 10.94 -16.00 6.54
N TRP A 377 10.79 -16.99 7.43
CA TRP A 377 11.87 -17.75 8.08
C TRP A 377 12.78 -16.94 9.02
N ASN A 378 12.45 -15.68 9.29
CA ASN A 378 13.31 -14.79 10.08
C ASN A 378 12.44 -13.83 10.91
N PRO A 379 12.07 -14.24 12.14
CA PRO A 379 11.25 -13.42 13.03
C PRO A 379 11.88 -12.07 13.35
N THR A 380 11.08 -11.02 13.22
CA THR A 380 11.42 -9.62 13.53
C THR A 380 10.38 -8.98 14.45
N ASP A 381 10.50 -7.67 14.67
CA ASP A 381 9.67 -6.94 15.62
C ASP A 381 8.32 -6.53 15.00
N ILE A 382 7.34 -6.28 15.87
CA ILE A 382 6.08 -5.60 15.54
C ILE A 382 6.05 -4.26 16.27
N HIS A 383 5.44 -3.25 15.65
CA HIS A 383 5.22 -1.97 16.30
C HIS A 383 3.73 -1.66 16.39
N VAL A 384 3.31 -1.15 17.55
CA VAL A 384 1.94 -0.73 17.79
C VAL A 384 1.94 0.76 18.12
N ARG A 385 1.11 1.53 17.41
CA ARG A 385 0.79 2.93 17.73
C ARG A 385 -0.68 3.06 18.04
N THR A 386 -1.04 3.95 18.96
CA THR A 386 -2.44 4.34 19.16
C THR A 386 -2.65 5.79 18.79
N TYR A 387 -3.84 6.13 18.30
CA TYR A 387 -4.21 7.50 17.94
C TYR A 387 -5.54 7.87 18.58
N SER A 388 -5.71 9.16 18.87
CA SER A 388 -6.96 9.66 19.44
C SER A 388 -8.14 9.45 18.48
N GLY A 389 -9.30 9.10 19.02
CA GLY A 389 -10.56 9.03 18.28
C GLY A 389 -11.08 10.38 17.78
N GLN A 390 -10.38 11.49 18.09
CA GLN A 390 -10.61 12.80 17.47
C GLN A 390 -9.98 12.91 16.07
N GLU A 391 -9.00 12.05 15.76
CA GLU A 391 -8.45 11.95 14.42
C GLU A 391 -9.45 11.29 13.47
N SER A 392 -9.33 11.60 12.18
CA SER A 392 -10.21 11.07 11.14
C SER A 392 -9.40 10.35 10.07
N PHE A 393 -9.37 9.02 10.15
CA PHE A 393 -8.77 8.17 9.12
C PHE A 393 -9.84 7.64 8.17
N LYS A 394 -9.59 7.80 6.86
CA LYS A 394 -10.47 7.24 5.82
C LYS A 394 -10.33 5.72 5.77
N ARG A 395 -11.46 5.04 5.51
CA ARG A 395 -11.43 3.61 5.20
C ARG A 395 -10.66 3.38 3.91
N ALA A 396 -9.78 2.40 3.87
CA ALA A 396 -9.00 2.11 2.67
C ALA A 396 -8.38 0.71 2.69
N ILE A 397 -8.22 0.12 1.51
CA ILE A 397 -7.43 -1.09 1.29
C ILE A 397 -6.28 -0.68 0.37
N ALA A 398 -5.05 -1.10 0.66
CA ALA A 398 -3.97 -0.88 -0.29
C ALA A 398 -4.04 -1.90 -1.43
N PHE A 399 -3.77 -1.41 -2.63
CA PHE A 399 -3.55 -2.24 -3.81
C PHE A 399 -2.15 -1.99 -4.38
N ARG A 400 -1.54 -3.03 -4.92
CA ARG A 400 -0.27 -2.97 -5.65
C ARG A 400 -0.45 -3.61 -7.01
N ALA A 401 -0.24 -2.85 -8.08
CA ALA A 401 -0.41 -3.33 -9.44
C ALA A 401 0.64 -4.39 -9.83
N THR A 402 1.87 -4.23 -9.32
CA THR A 402 2.99 -5.13 -9.52
C THR A 402 3.72 -5.41 -8.20
N PRO A 403 4.57 -6.45 -8.14
CA PRO A 403 5.47 -6.67 -7.00
C PRO A 403 6.40 -5.49 -6.70
N GLU A 404 6.61 -4.55 -7.62
CA GLU A 404 7.46 -3.36 -7.40
C GLU A 404 6.67 -2.08 -7.09
N SER A 405 5.33 -2.13 -7.20
CA SER A 405 4.48 -0.96 -6.94
C SER A 405 4.41 -0.64 -5.44
N GLU A 406 4.40 0.64 -5.10
CA GLU A 406 4.03 1.08 -3.75
C GLU A 406 2.54 0.82 -3.46
N PRO A 407 2.15 0.61 -2.19
CA PRO A 407 0.75 0.49 -1.81
C PRO A 407 -0.03 1.77 -2.16
N LYS A 408 -1.08 1.62 -2.97
CA LYS A 408 -2.03 2.70 -3.26
C LYS A 408 -3.31 2.45 -2.48
N MET A 409 -3.58 3.31 -1.50
CA MET A 409 -4.79 3.25 -0.67
C MET A 409 -6.04 3.56 -1.50
N THR A 410 -7.13 2.82 -1.27
CA THR A 410 -8.45 3.10 -1.84
C THR A 410 -8.85 4.55 -1.61
N LYS A 411 -9.34 5.21 -2.66
CA LYS A 411 -9.74 6.62 -2.65
C LYS A 411 -11.25 6.77 -2.79
N GLU A 412 -11.76 7.90 -2.35
CA GLU A 412 -13.12 8.32 -2.72
C GLU A 412 -13.09 8.90 -4.13
N THR A 413 -14.15 8.66 -4.90
CA THR A 413 -14.29 9.28 -6.22
C THR A 413 -14.66 10.75 -6.10
N GLY A 414 -14.52 11.51 -7.20
CA GLY A 414 -14.98 12.90 -7.25
C GLY A 414 -16.50 13.05 -7.05
N PHE A 415 -17.27 11.97 -7.17
CA PHE A 415 -18.71 11.96 -6.94
C PHE A 415 -19.10 11.51 -5.52
N HIS A 416 -18.15 11.04 -4.70
CA HIS A 416 -18.41 10.42 -3.41
C HIS A 416 -19.25 11.30 -2.47
N ASP A 417 -18.94 12.60 -2.34
CA ASP A 417 -19.68 13.54 -1.49
C ASP A 417 -21.18 13.67 -1.84
N ARG A 418 -21.53 13.40 -3.10
CA ARG A 418 -22.92 13.41 -3.58
C ARG A 418 -23.56 12.05 -3.41
N LEU A 419 -22.87 10.98 -3.82
CA LEU A 419 -23.39 9.62 -3.76
C LEU A 419 -23.55 9.12 -2.32
N SER A 420 -22.66 9.53 -1.41
CA SER A 420 -22.72 9.18 0.02
C SER A 420 -23.95 9.76 0.73
N LYS A 421 -24.65 10.72 0.14
CA LYS A 421 -25.95 11.20 0.66
C LYS A 421 -27.11 10.29 0.26
N MET A 422 -26.92 9.50 -0.81
CA MET A 422 -27.94 8.64 -1.40
C MET A 422 -27.79 7.17 -0.97
N THR A 423 -26.60 6.76 -0.54
CA THR A 423 -26.37 5.41 -0.05
C THR A 423 -25.29 5.33 1.03
N ARG A 424 -25.26 4.20 1.75
CA ARG A 424 -24.15 3.75 2.60
C ARG A 424 -23.50 2.48 2.05
N ASN A 425 -24.07 1.90 0.99
CA ASN A 425 -23.59 0.68 0.37
C ASN A 425 -22.50 1.01 -0.65
N PHE A 426 -21.26 1.07 -0.17
CA PHE A 426 -20.07 1.25 -0.99
C PHE A 426 -19.28 -0.06 -1.05
N ILE A 427 -18.74 -0.34 -2.22
CA ILE A 427 -17.78 -1.42 -2.45
C ILE A 427 -16.45 -0.84 -2.88
N GLU A 428 -15.39 -1.57 -2.56
CA GLU A 428 -14.07 -1.34 -3.13
C GLU A 428 -14.09 -1.83 -4.58
N TYR A 429 -13.75 -0.97 -5.52
CA TYR A 429 -13.61 -1.31 -6.92
C TYR A 429 -12.37 -0.62 -7.50
N ASN A 430 -11.32 -1.42 -7.74
CA ASN A 430 -10.07 -0.98 -8.36
C ASN A 430 -9.47 0.26 -7.67
N GLY A 431 -9.30 0.26 -6.36
CA GLY A 431 -8.73 1.38 -5.62
C GLY A 431 -9.69 2.54 -5.39
N PHE A 432 -11.00 2.38 -5.61
CA PHE A 432 -12.00 3.41 -5.32
C PHE A 432 -13.23 2.88 -4.56
N TRP A 433 -13.78 3.72 -3.69
CA TRP A 433 -15.09 3.48 -3.06
C TRP A 433 -16.22 3.90 -3.99
N LEU A 434 -16.93 2.92 -4.57
CA LEU A 434 -18.08 3.15 -5.45
C LEU A 434 -19.40 2.73 -4.80
N ALA A 435 -20.44 3.51 -5.05
CA ALA A 435 -21.80 3.15 -4.66
C ALA A 435 -22.23 1.89 -5.42
N ASN A 436 -22.56 0.83 -4.68
CA ASN A 436 -22.99 -0.44 -5.25
C ASN A 436 -24.50 -0.48 -5.54
N CYS A 437 -25.29 0.23 -4.74
CA CYS A 437 -26.74 0.32 -4.85
C CYS A 437 -27.23 1.54 -4.06
N TYR A 438 -28.29 2.18 -4.54
CA TYR A 438 -28.94 3.31 -3.89
C TYR A 438 -30.11 2.82 -3.03
N ALA A 439 -29.99 3.00 -1.72
CA ALA A 439 -30.88 2.37 -0.74
C ALA A 439 -32.37 2.76 -0.89
N GLU A 440 -32.66 3.94 -1.46
CA GLU A 440 -34.03 4.41 -1.69
C GLU A 440 -34.73 3.67 -2.84
N SER A 441 -34.01 3.41 -3.94
CA SER A 441 -34.56 2.79 -5.15
C SER A 441 -34.40 1.28 -5.19
N GLY A 442 -33.27 0.78 -4.66
CA GLY A 442 -32.91 -0.63 -4.71
C GLY A 442 -32.60 -1.13 -6.13
N PRO A 443 -32.06 -2.36 -6.24
CA PRO A 443 -31.51 -2.87 -7.51
C PRO A 443 -32.56 -3.07 -8.61
N LEU A 444 -33.82 -3.34 -8.25
CA LEU A 444 -34.89 -3.55 -9.23
C LEU A 444 -35.31 -2.25 -9.92
N GLU A 445 -35.44 -1.15 -9.18
CA GLU A 445 -35.77 0.14 -9.79
C GLU A 445 -34.61 0.67 -10.63
N GLU A 446 -33.37 0.51 -10.14
CA GLU A 446 -32.17 0.83 -10.92
C GLU A 446 -32.10 0.07 -12.26
N TYR A 447 -32.45 -1.23 -12.24
CA TYR A 447 -32.55 -2.04 -13.46
C TYR A 447 -33.57 -1.45 -14.46
N TRP A 448 -34.79 -1.14 -14.01
CA TRP A 448 -35.81 -0.58 -14.89
C TRP A 448 -35.45 0.82 -15.37
N ALA A 449 -34.80 1.65 -14.55
CA ALA A 449 -34.28 2.95 -14.96
C ALA A 449 -33.23 2.82 -16.07
N CYS A 450 -32.35 1.82 -16.00
CA CYS A 450 -31.38 1.51 -17.05
C CYS A 450 -32.04 1.08 -18.36
N ARG A 451 -33.18 0.38 -18.30
CA ARG A 451 -33.91 -0.13 -19.47
C ARG A 451 -34.84 0.88 -20.12
N GLU A 452 -35.50 1.71 -19.32
CA GLU A 452 -36.65 2.52 -19.74
C GLU A 452 -36.41 4.03 -19.63
N LYS A 453 -35.32 4.46 -18.98
CA LYS A 453 -34.99 5.87 -18.71
C LYS A 453 -33.52 6.15 -19.04
N SER A 454 -32.81 6.83 -18.14
CA SER A 454 -31.40 7.20 -18.26
C SER A 454 -30.69 6.93 -16.94
N VAL A 455 -29.43 6.47 -17.02
CA VAL A 455 -28.57 6.24 -15.86
C VAL A 455 -27.27 7.04 -16.01
N VAL A 456 -26.75 7.51 -14.88
CA VAL A 456 -25.41 8.12 -14.78
C VAL A 456 -24.56 7.18 -13.96
N LEU A 457 -23.39 6.82 -14.48
CA LEU A 457 -22.47 5.88 -13.85
C LEU A 457 -21.18 6.60 -13.46
N ASP A 458 -20.70 6.32 -12.25
CA ASP A 458 -19.39 6.75 -11.81
C ASP A 458 -18.32 5.76 -12.31
N LEU A 459 -17.58 6.16 -13.34
CA LEU A 459 -16.47 5.39 -13.93
C LEU A 459 -15.10 5.95 -13.53
N SER A 460 -15.02 6.62 -12.37
CA SER A 460 -13.76 7.15 -11.84
C SER A 460 -12.70 6.06 -11.66
N ALA A 461 -13.11 4.85 -11.32
CA ALA A 461 -12.24 3.71 -11.07
C ALA A 461 -11.57 3.10 -12.31
N LEU A 462 -12.09 3.34 -13.53
CA LEU A 462 -11.40 2.90 -14.75
C LEU A 462 -10.03 3.58 -14.85
N ARG A 463 -9.04 2.87 -15.34
CA ARG A 463 -7.68 3.40 -15.49
C ARG A 463 -7.58 4.26 -16.74
N LYS A 464 -6.93 5.41 -16.62
CA LYS A 464 -6.65 6.32 -17.73
C LYS A 464 -5.14 6.40 -17.90
N PHE A 465 -4.65 6.04 -19.07
CA PHE A 465 -3.24 6.11 -19.42
C PHE A 465 -3.07 7.02 -20.62
N GLU A 466 -2.22 8.05 -20.48
CA GLU A 466 -1.77 8.83 -21.63
C GLU A 466 -0.66 8.06 -22.34
N ILE A 467 -0.74 8.04 -23.66
CA ILE A 467 0.25 7.44 -24.55
C ILE A 467 0.71 8.56 -25.47
N THR A 468 1.89 9.10 -25.18
CA THR A 468 2.43 10.28 -25.84
C THR A 468 3.76 9.99 -26.51
N GLY A 469 4.08 10.78 -27.55
CA GLY A 469 5.36 10.71 -28.26
C GLY A 469 5.20 10.37 -29.74
N PRO A 470 6.27 10.56 -30.53
CA PRO A 470 6.22 10.47 -32.00
C PRO A 470 5.80 9.08 -32.51
N ASP A 471 5.99 8.03 -31.71
CA ASP A 471 5.65 6.65 -32.06
C ASP A 471 4.33 6.17 -31.42
N ALA A 472 3.57 7.04 -30.78
CA ALA A 472 2.35 6.68 -30.03
C ALA A 472 1.29 5.98 -30.91
N GLU A 473 1.09 6.43 -32.16
CA GLU A 473 0.16 5.77 -33.09
C GLU A 473 0.63 4.34 -33.43
N ALA A 474 1.94 4.15 -33.63
CA ALA A 474 2.50 2.86 -33.97
C ALA A 474 2.36 1.86 -32.80
N LEU A 475 2.64 2.33 -31.58
CA LEU A 475 2.44 1.56 -30.35
C LEU A 475 0.96 1.17 -30.17
N CYS A 476 0.04 2.14 -30.26
CA CYS A 476 -1.39 1.87 -30.15
C CYS A 476 -1.87 0.90 -31.23
N GLN A 477 -1.38 1.02 -32.47
CA GLN A 477 -1.71 0.09 -33.55
C GLN A 477 -1.20 -1.33 -33.30
N TYR A 478 -0.09 -1.49 -32.58
CA TYR A 478 0.46 -2.78 -32.20
C TYR A 478 -0.35 -3.45 -31.09
N ILE A 479 -0.74 -2.68 -30.08
CA ILE A 479 -1.37 -3.18 -28.84
C ILE A 479 -2.86 -3.48 -29.01
N PHE A 480 -3.57 -2.63 -29.75
CA PHE A 480 -5.02 -2.70 -29.84
C PHE A 480 -5.51 -3.45 -31.08
N THR A 481 -6.56 -4.24 -30.90
CA THR A 481 -7.17 -5.06 -31.97
C THR A 481 -7.86 -4.23 -33.06
N ARG A 482 -8.20 -2.96 -32.80
CA ARG A 482 -8.75 -2.04 -33.80
C ARG A 482 -7.65 -1.42 -34.68
N ASN A 483 -8.02 -1.02 -35.89
CA ASN A 483 -7.12 -0.28 -36.78
C ASN A 483 -7.03 1.19 -36.35
N ILE A 484 -6.06 1.49 -35.49
CA ILE A 484 -5.80 2.83 -34.93
C ILE A 484 -5.39 3.84 -36.01
N LYS A 485 -4.73 3.40 -37.10
CA LYS A 485 -4.39 4.29 -38.22
C LYS A 485 -5.61 4.93 -38.91
N LYS A 486 -6.80 4.34 -38.74
CA LYS A 486 -8.07 4.89 -39.25
C LYS A 486 -8.79 5.79 -38.26
N LEU A 487 -8.31 5.88 -37.02
CA LEU A 487 -8.90 6.73 -35.98
C LEU A 487 -8.42 8.16 -36.20
N ALA A 488 -9.33 9.08 -36.54
CA ALA A 488 -9.00 10.48 -36.72
C ALA A 488 -8.87 11.21 -35.36
N VAL A 489 -8.17 12.34 -35.34
CA VAL A 489 -8.07 13.18 -34.13
C VAL A 489 -9.47 13.61 -33.67
N GLY A 490 -9.72 13.51 -32.37
CA GLY A 490 -11.03 13.75 -31.74
C GLY A 490 -11.96 12.54 -31.74
N GLN A 491 -11.54 11.39 -32.29
CA GLN A 491 -12.35 10.16 -32.27
C GLN A 491 -11.97 9.22 -31.12
N VAL A 492 -12.93 8.36 -30.79
CA VAL A 492 -12.80 7.29 -29.81
C VAL A 492 -13.23 5.97 -30.43
N VAL A 493 -12.58 4.88 -30.06
CA VAL A 493 -12.99 3.52 -30.46
C VAL A 493 -12.92 2.56 -29.28
N TYR A 494 -13.92 1.69 -29.18
CA TYR A 494 -13.88 0.55 -28.26
C TYR A 494 -13.08 -0.60 -28.87
N THR A 495 -12.14 -1.14 -28.10
CA THR A 495 -11.16 -2.14 -28.55
C THR A 495 -10.75 -3.05 -27.40
N ALA A 496 -10.20 -4.21 -27.74
CA ALA A 496 -9.53 -5.10 -26.80
C ALA A 496 -8.00 -4.95 -26.90
N MET A 497 -7.34 -5.19 -25.76
CA MET A 497 -5.91 -5.41 -25.60
C MET A 497 -5.69 -6.92 -25.41
N CYS A 498 -4.77 -7.50 -26.18
CA CYS A 498 -4.54 -8.94 -26.18
C CYS A 498 -3.06 -9.28 -26.05
N TYR A 499 -2.78 -10.43 -25.43
CA TYR A 499 -1.48 -11.09 -25.52
C TYR A 499 -1.20 -11.52 -26.97
N PRO A 500 0.07 -11.80 -27.34
CA PRO A 500 0.42 -12.29 -28.68
C PRO A 500 -0.31 -13.58 -29.09
N HIS A 501 -0.72 -14.41 -28.13
CA HIS A 501 -1.51 -15.63 -28.38
C HIS A 501 -3.02 -15.37 -28.50
N GLY A 502 -3.47 -14.11 -28.48
CA GLY A 502 -4.88 -13.72 -28.64
C GLY A 502 -5.73 -13.76 -27.36
N GLY A 503 -5.15 -14.11 -26.20
CA GLY A 503 -5.87 -14.03 -24.93
C GLY A 503 -6.08 -12.58 -24.52
N MET A 504 -7.29 -12.24 -24.06
CA MET A 504 -7.62 -10.87 -23.66
C MET A 504 -6.90 -10.49 -22.36
N ILE A 505 -6.27 -9.32 -22.38
CA ILE A 505 -5.63 -8.68 -21.22
C ILE A 505 -6.63 -7.74 -20.55
N ASP A 506 -7.22 -6.86 -21.36
CA ASP A 506 -8.15 -5.81 -20.94
C ASP A 506 -9.01 -5.37 -22.14
N ASP A 507 -10.10 -4.67 -21.86
CA ASP A 507 -10.96 -4.04 -22.85
C ASP A 507 -11.32 -2.61 -22.44
N GLY A 508 -11.65 -1.77 -23.42
CA GLY A 508 -11.78 -0.35 -23.13
C GLY A 508 -11.84 0.53 -24.36
N THR A 509 -11.55 1.80 -24.15
CA THR A 509 -11.63 2.83 -25.20
C THR A 509 -10.29 3.51 -25.43
N VAL A 510 -9.95 3.71 -26.70
CA VAL A 510 -8.80 4.52 -27.13
C VAL A 510 -9.33 5.81 -27.72
N PHE A 511 -8.92 6.93 -27.14
CA PHE A 511 -9.13 8.26 -27.70
C PHE A 511 -7.88 8.69 -28.46
N ARG A 512 -8.05 9.28 -29.66
CA ARG A 512 -6.98 10.00 -30.34
C ARG A 512 -7.14 11.50 -30.06
N LEU A 513 -6.36 12.02 -29.12
CA LEU A 513 -6.46 13.41 -28.66
C LEU A 513 -5.61 14.36 -29.51
N GLY A 514 -4.53 13.86 -30.12
CA GLY A 514 -3.65 14.61 -31.02
C GLY A 514 -2.98 13.73 -32.06
N MET A 515 -1.97 14.29 -32.75
CA MET A 515 -1.13 13.51 -33.66
C MET A 515 -0.35 12.44 -32.90
N ASP A 516 0.30 12.87 -31.82
CA ASP A 516 1.23 12.11 -30.98
C ASP A 516 0.69 11.91 -29.56
N ASN A 517 -0.64 11.93 -29.40
CA ASN A 517 -1.31 11.79 -28.10
C ASN A 517 -2.58 10.93 -28.22
N PHE A 518 -2.56 9.82 -27.49
CA PHE A 518 -3.68 8.91 -27.32
C PHE A 518 -3.96 8.68 -25.83
N ARG A 519 -5.21 8.38 -25.49
CA ARG A 519 -5.61 7.99 -24.13
C ARG A 519 -6.30 6.63 -24.14
N TRP A 520 -5.76 5.69 -23.39
CA TRP A 520 -6.40 4.41 -23.11
C TRP A 520 -7.22 4.52 -21.83
N ILE A 521 -8.49 4.12 -21.88
CA ILE A 521 -9.35 3.94 -20.72
C ILE A 521 -9.75 2.48 -20.61
N GLY A 522 -9.19 1.77 -19.62
CA GLY A 522 -9.36 0.33 -19.41
C GLY A 522 -9.73 -0.04 -17.97
N GLY A 523 -9.89 -1.34 -17.71
CA GLY A 523 -10.32 -1.86 -16.42
C GLY A 523 -9.19 -2.13 -15.43
N SER A 524 -7.94 -2.22 -15.86
CA SER A 524 -6.84 -2.72 -15.02
C SER A 524 -5.58 -1.86 -15.05
N ASP A 525 -4.89 -1.76 -13.90
CA ASP A 525 -3.55 -1.15 -13.82
C ASP A 525 -2.53 -1.88 -14.70
N TYR A 526 -2.70 -3.20 -14.84
CA TYR A 526 -1.83 -4.02 -15.68
C TYR A 526 -1.87 -3.63 -17.16
N GLY A 527 -2.95 -2.99 -17.62
CA GLY A 527 -3.00 -2.44 -18.98
C GLY A 527 -1.90 -1.41 -19.23
N GLY A 528 -1.56 -0.59 -18.23
CA GLY A 528 -0.43 0.33 -18.30
C GLY A 528 0.92 -0.38 -18.33
N GLU A 529 1.09 -1.40 -17.48
CA GLU A 529 2.30 -2.23 -17.47
C GLU A 529 2.55 -2.94 -18.80
N TRP A 530 1.49 -3.41 -19.46
CA TRP A 530 1.59 -4.07 -20.76
C TRP A 530 1.90 -3.11 -21.92
N ILE A 531 1.54 -1.83 -21.79
CA ILE A 531 1.84 -0.81 -22.79
C ILE A 531 3.33 -0.43 -22.79
N ARG A 532 4.01 -0.55 -21.63
CA ARG A 532 5.44 -0.28 -21.47
C ARG A 532 6.30 -1.45 -21.94
#